data_AF-A0A1M5LNK9-F1
#
_entry.id   AF-A0A1M5LNK9-F1
#
_cell.length_a   1.000
_cell.length_b   1.000
_cell.length_c   1.000
_cell.angle_alpha   90.00
_cell.angle_beta   90.00
_cell.angle_gamma   90.00
#
_symmetry.space_group_name_H-M   'P 1'
#
loop_
_entity.id
_entity.type
_entity.pdbx_description
1 polymer ?
#
loop_
_entity_poly.entity_id
_entity_poly.type
_entity_poly.pdbx_seq_one_letter_code
_entity_poly.pdbx_strand_id
1 'polypeptide(L)' 'MRHNLTNKNRIEHIIDSITDLESFLYNVSFEEFSNNKEKILAVERSLEIIGEASNNISE' A
#
# COMPACT_ATOMS: atom_id res chain seq x y z
N MET A 1 -8.82 18.69 1.06
CA MET A 1 -7.58 19.40 1.44
C MET A 1 -6.41 18.63 0.84
N ARG A 2 -5.63 19.24 -0.06
CA ARG A 2 -4.33 18.66 -0.46
C ARG A 2 -3.41 18.85 0.75
N HIS A 3 -3.15 17.79 1.48
CA HIS A 3 -2.13 17.81 2.52
C HIS A 3 -0.79 18.00 1.79
N ASN A 4 -0.06 19.08 2.07
CA ASN A 4 1.31 19.23 1.59
C ASN A 4 2.16 18.21 2.35
N LEU A 5 2.20 16.98 1.84
CA LEU A 5 3.00 15.88 2.38
C LEU A 5 4.46 16.14 2.01
N THR A 6 5.32 16.13 3.03
CA THR A 6 6.76 16.18 2.79
C THR A 6 7.24 14.87 2.16
N ASN A 7 8.38 14.88 1.48
CA ASN A 7 9.01 13.65 0.99
C ASN A 7 9.18 12.59 2.09
N LYS A 8 9.46 13.02 3.32
CA LYS A 8 9.53 12.12 4.48
C LYS A 8 8.20 11.39 4.69
N ASN A 9 7.08 12.09 4.69
CA ASN A 9 5.77 11.46 4.90
C ASN A 9 5.36 10.55 3.73
N ARG A 10 5.77 10.88 2.50
CA ARG A 10 5.55 10.00 1.34
C ARG A 10 6.32 8.69 1.50
N ILE A 11 7.58 8.76 1.94
CA ILE A 11 8.39 7.58 2.24
C ILE A 11 7.76 6.78 3.39
N GLU A 12 7.28 7.43 4.44
CA GLU A 12 6.55 6.77 5.54
C GLU A 12 5.32 6.01 5.01
N HIS A 13 4.47 6.66 4.20
CA HIS A 13 3.31 5.99 3.59
C HIS A 13 3.68 4.77 2.74
N ILE A 14 4.80 4.83 2.01
CA ILE A 14 5.31 3.70 1.21
C ILE A 14 5.72 2.55 2.13
N ILE A 15 6.49 2.85 3.18
CA ILE A 15 6.97 1.84 4.14
C ILE A 15 5.80 1.19 4.87
N ASP A 16 4.84 1.98 5.34
CA ASP A 16 3.65 1.49 6.03
C ASP A 16 2.83 0.59 5.10
N SER A 17 2.61 1.01 3.85
CA SER A 17 1.86 0.21 2.87
C SER A 17 2.57 -1.09 2.49
N ILE A 18 3.90 -1.12 2.43
CA ILE A 18 4.68 -2.34 2.21
C ILE A 18 4.55 -3.28 3.42
N THR A 19 4.63 -2.74 4.63
CA THR A 19 4.47 -3.51 5.87
C THR A 19 3.08 -4.15 5.95
N ASP A 20 2.04 -3.40 5.56
CA ASP A 20 0.68 -3.91 5.45
C ASP A 20 0.57 -5.04 4.42
N LEU A 21 1.16 -4.88 3.23
CA LEU A 21 1.18 -5.92 2.20
C LEU A 21 1.84 -7.20 2.70
N GLU A 22 2.99 -7.09 3.37
CA GLU A 22 3.68 -8.24 3.97
C GLU A 22 2.79 -8.93 5.02
N SER A 23 2.11 -8.16 5.87
CA SER A 23 1.17 -8.70 6.87
C SER A 23 -0.03 -9.38 6.22
N PHE A 24 -0.62 -8.78 5.19
CA PHE A 24 -1.80 -9.32 4.50
C PHE A 24 -1.49 -10.59 3.74
N LEU A 25 -0.28 -10.75 3.21
CA LEU A 25 0.12 -11.90 2.39
C LEU A 25 0.86 -12.97 3.19
N TYR A 26 1.25 -12.68 4.44
CA TYR A 26 1.95 -13.65 5.29
C TYR A 26 1.12 -14.92 5.49
N ASN A 27 1.70 -16.06 5.10
CA ASN A 27 1.08 -17.38 5.21
C ASN A 27 -0.30 -17.48 4.50
N VAL A 28 -0.49 -16.73 3.40
CA VAL A 28 -1.68 -16.80 2.55
C VAL A 28 -1.33 -17.44 1.23
N SER A 29 -2.02 -18.52 0.87
CA SER A 29 -1.90 -19.14 -0.45
C SER A 29 -2.60 -18.30 -1.53
N PHE A 30 -2.22 -18.52 -2.79
CA PHE A 30 -2.88 -17.84 -3.91
C PHE A 30 -4.39 -18.15 -3.99
N GLU A 31 -4.80 -19.38 -3.66
CA GLU A 31 -6.21 -19.76 -3.66
C GLU A 31 -7.00 -19.03 -2.56
N GLU A 32 -6.45 -18.95 -1.34
CA GLU A 32 -7.04 -18.17 -0.25
C GLU A 32 -7.10 -16.67 -0.57
N PHE A 33 -6.06 -16.14 -1.22
CA PHE A 33 -6.04 -14.75 -1.66
C PHE A 33 -7.08 -14.46 -2.74
N SER A 34 -7.09 -15.26 -3.82
CA SER A 34 -7.96 -15.05 -4.98
C SER A 34 -9.44 -15.23 -4.67
N ASN A 35 -9.78 -15.97 -3.61
CA ASN A 35 -11.15 -16.11 -3.12
C ASN A 35 -11.52 -15.12 -1.99
N ASN A 36 -10.62 -14.24 -1.56
CA ASN A 36 -10.86 -13.25 -0.51
C ASN A 36 -10.91 -11.82 -1.08
N LYS A 37 -12.12 -11.35 -1.39
CA LYS A 37 -12.34 -10.03 -1.99
C LYS A 37 -11.88 -8.87 -1.11
N GLU A 38 -12.03 -8.97 0.22
CA GLU A 38 -11.57 -7.92 1.14
C GLU A 38 -10.06 -7.78 1.11
N LYS A 39 -9.34 -8.92 1.10
CA LYS A 39 -7.88 -8.94 1.03
C LYS A 39 -7.36 -8.42 -0.31
N ILE A 40 -8.03 -8.75 -1.42
CA ILE A 40 -7.72 -8.20 -2.74
C ILE A 40 -7.84 -6.68 -2.73
N LEU A 41 -8.95 -6.14 -2.21
CA LEU A 41 -9.17 -4.68 -2.14
C LEU A 41 -8.16 -3.99 -1.21
N ALA A 42 -7.77 -4.63 -0.11
CA ALA A 42 -6.73 -4.12 0.79
C ALA A 42 -5.37 -4.04 0.08
N VAL A 43 -4.97 -5.10 -0.63
CA VAL A 43 -3.73 -5.13 -1.41
C VAL A 43 -3.75 -4.09 -2.54
N GLU A 44 -4.85 -3.98 -3.28
CA GLU A 44 -5.03 -2.97 -4.33
C GLU A 44 -4.86 -1.56 -3.76
N ARG A 45 -5.48 -1.27 -2.61
CA ARG A 45 -5.37 0.04 -1.97
C ARG A 45 -3.96 0.36 -1.50
N SER A 46 -3.25 -0.59 -0.90
CA SER A 46 -1.85 -0.39 -0.49
C SER A 46 -0.96 -0.11 -1.71
N LEU A 47 -1.18 -0.78 -2.84
CA LEU A 47 -0.46 -0.50 -4.09
C LEU A 47 -0.77 0.89 -4.65
N GLU A 48 -2.02 1.34 -4.58
CA GLU A 48 -2.42 2.69 -4.98
C GLU A 48 -1.72 3.77 -4.14
N ILE A 49 -1.66 3.59 -2.81
CA ILE A 49 -0.98 4.52 -1.90
C ILE A 49 0.53 4.57 -2.22
N ILE A 50 1.16 3.43 -2.47
CA ILE A 50 2.58 3.36 -2.86
C ILE A 50 2.79 4.12 -4.18
N GLY A 51 1.94 3.89 -5.18
CA GLY A 51 2.02 4.55 -6.48
C GLY A 51 1.85 6.07 -6.37
N GLU A 52 0.83 6.53 -5.65
CA GLU A 52 0.59 7.94 -5.39
C GLU A 52 1.78 8.57 -4.66
N ALA A 53 2.22 7.99 -3.55
CA ALA A 53 3.32 8.52 -2.77
C ALA A 53 4.61 8.60 -3.60
N SER A 54 4.92 7.56 -4.38
CA SER A 54 6.10 7.48 -5.24
C SER A 54 6.09 8.52 -6.37
N ASN A 55 4.95 8.71 -7.04
CA ASN A 55 4.83 9.65 -8.15
C ASN A 55 5.06 11.11 -7.75
N ASN A 56 4.82 11.42 -6.47
CA ASN A 56 4.96 12.77 -5.93
C ASN A 56 6.25 12.95 -5.10
N ILE A 57 7.18 11.98 -5.08
CA ILE A 57 8.49 12.19 -4.47
C ILE A 57 9.26 13.22 -5.30
N SER A 58 9.80 14.25 -4.65
CA SER A 58 10.53 15.37 -5.28
C SER A 58 9.66 16.46 -5.92
N GLU A 59 8.33 16.41 -5.74
CA GLU A 59 7.45 17.57 -5.90
C GLU A 59 7.48 18.45 -4.64
#